data_AF-V5RWC3-F1
#
_entry.id   AF-V5RWC3-F1
#
_cell.length_a   1.000
_cell.length_b   1.000
_cell.length_c   1.000
_cell.angle_alpha   90.00
_cell.angle_beta   90.00
_cell.angle_gamma   90.00
#
_symmetry.space_group_name_H-M   'P 1'
#
loop_
_entity.id
_entity.type
_entity.pdbx_description
1 polymer ?
#
loop_
_entity_poly.entity_id
_entity_poly.type
_entity_poly.pdbx_seq_one_letter_code
_entity_poly.pdbx_strand_id
1 'polypeptide(L)' 'MQVYQCPECGLHYSDEDMAKQCEAWCHEHKSCSLDITKHSIEAQQGKKGGSDAPLAPDTSTPSTSS' A
#
# COMPACT_ATOMS: atom_id res chain seq x y z
N MET A 1 -2.08 -20.58 5.58
CA MET A 1 -1.10 -19.48 5.73
C MET A 1 -1.92 -18.26 6.06
N GLN A 2 -1.79 -17.73 7.27
CA GLN A 2 -2.59 -16.59 7.72
C GLN A 2 -1.78 -15.32 7.45
N VAL A 3 -2.43 -14.34 6.84
CA VAL A 3 -1.85 -13.04 6.53
C VAL A 3 -2.75 -11.98 7.15
N TYR A 4 -2.13 -10.89 7.60
CA TYR A 4 -2.81 -9.78 8.24
C TYR A 4 -2.88 -8.63 7.24
N GLN A 5 -4.08 -8.15 6.98
CA GLN A 5 -4.32 -7.07 6.03
C GLN A 5 -4.51 -5.75 6.78
N CYS A 6 -3.84 -4.69 6.34
CA CYS A 6 -4.10 -3.35 6.83
C CYS A 6 -5.41 -2.81 6.22
N PRO A 7 -6.42 -2.41 7.02
CA PRO A 7 -7.70 -1.92 6.48
C PRO A 7 -7.59 -0.53 5.84
N GLU A 8 -6.58 0.27 6.20
CA GLU A 8 -6.39 1.62 5.66
C GLU A 8 -5.82 1.60 4.23
N CYS A 9 -4.84 0.73 3.96
CA CYS A 9 -4.13 0.70 2.68
C CYS A 9 -4.29 -0.59 1.88
N GLY A 10 -4.82 -1.65 2.49
CA GLY A 10 -5.04 -2.94 1.86
C GLY A 10 -3.83 -3.85 1.76
N LEU A 11 -2.65 -3.43 2.25
CA LEU A 11 -1.41 -4.23 2.20
C LEU A 11 -1.47 -5.48 3.09
N HIS A 12 -0.87 -6.57 2.62
CA HIS A 12 -0.82 -7.84 3.35
C HIS A 12 0.53 -8.07 4.02
N TYR A 13 0.51 -8.59 5.25
CA TYR A 13 1.68 -8.86 6.07
C TYR A 13 1.65 -10.29 6.60
N SER A 14 2.82 -10.92 6.68
CA SER A 14 2.97 -12.24 7.31
C SER A 14 2.89 -12.17 8.84
N ASP A 15 3.17 -10.99 9.40
CA ASP A 15 3.20 -10.72 10.83
C ASP A 15 2.07 -9.75 11.23
N GLU A 16 1.36 -10.09 12.32
CA GLU A 16 0.28 -9.25 12.87
C GLU A 16 0.83 -7.90 13.35
N ASP A 17 2.02 -7.90 13.95
CA ASP A 17 2.66 -6.69 14.47
C ASP A 17 2.96 -5.70 13.34
N MET A 18 3.40 -6.19 12.17
CA MET A 18 3.62 -5.37 10.98
C MET A 18 2.32 -4.76 10.45
N ALA A 19 1.24 -5.53 10.42
CA ALA A 19 -0.07 -5.02 10.01
C ALA A 19 -0.58 -3.94 10.98
N LYS A 20 -0.42 -4.15 12.30
CA LYS A 20 -0.80 -3.17 13.34
C LYS A 20 0.04 -1.89 13.26
N GLN A 21 1.34 -2.01 13.06
CA GLN A 21 2.21 -0.84 12.84
C GLN A 21 1.80 -0.09 11.57
N CYS A 22 1.47 -0.80 10.49
CA CYS A 22 0.98 -0.19 9.25
C CYS A 22 -0.34 0.56 9.47
N GLU A 23 -1.30 -0.06 10.16
CA GLU A 23 -2.60 0.55 10.49
C GLU A 23 -2.43 1.82 11.32
N ALA A 24 -1.66 1.76 12.42
CA ALA A 24 -1.41 2.91 13.29
C ALA A 24 -0.76 4.07 12.51
N TRP A 25 0.23 3.75 11.67
CA TRP A 25 0.90 4.74 10.83
C TRP A 25 -0.04 5.34 9.79
N CYS A 26 -0.78 4.50 9.05
CA CYS A 26 -1.72 4.97 8.04
C CYS A 26 -2.81 5.85 8.65
N HIS A 27 -3.32 5.48 9.83
CA HIS A 27 -4.34 6.24 10.53
C HIS A 27 -3.84 7.64 10.93
N GLU A 28 -2.62 7.73 11.46
CA GLU A 28 -1.99 8.98 11.92
C GLU A 28 -1.53 9.88 10.77
N HIS A 29 -0.82 9.33 9.78
CA HIS A 29 -0.21 10.10 8.68
C HIS A 29 -1.10 10.21 7.44
N LYS A 30 -2.21 9.46 7.37
CA LYS A 30 -3.05 9.33 6.15
C LYS A 30 -2.24 8.92 4.92
N SER A 31 -1.17 8.14 5.13
CA SER A 31 -0.24 7.68 4.10
C SER A 31 0.50 6.43 4.61
N CYS A 32 0.90 5.54 3.70
CA CYS A 32 1.66 4.34 4.08
C CYS A 32 3.11 4.66 4.42
N SER A 33 3.66 3.99 5.44
CA SER A 33 5.10 4.03 5.72
C SER A 33 5.86 3.14 4.76
N LEU A 34 6.78 3.70 3.98
CA LEU A 34 7.65 2.92 3.11
C LEU A 34 8.49 1.89 3.89
N ASP A 35 8.83 2.19 5.14
CA ASP A 35 9.60 1.27 5.99
C ASP A 35 8.79 0.02 6.35
N ILE A 36 7.48 0.17 6.53
CA ILE A 36 6.59 -0.96 6.84
C ILE A 36 6.19 -1.66 5.53
N THR A 37 5.85 -0.91 4.48
CA THR A 37 5.44 -1.44 3.17
C THR A 37 6.50 -2.36 2.56
N LYS A 38 7.80 -2.16 2.80
CA LYS A 38 8.85 -3.08 2.31
C LYS A 38 8.74 -4.50 2.87
N HIS A 39 8.10 -4.66 4.04
CA HIS A 39 7.84 -5.95 4.68
C HIS A 39 6.51 -6.56 4.24
N SER A 40 5.72 -5.86 3.42
CA SER A 40 4.49 -6.41 2.89
C SER A 40 4.80 -7.58 1.97
N ILE A 41 3.87 -8.52 1.94
CA ILE A 41 3.93 -9.69 1.08
C ILE A 41 4.02 -9.25 -0.39
N GLU A 42 3.30 -8.21 -0.79
CA GLU A 42 3.33 -7.66 -2.15
C GLU A 42 4.73 -7.15 -2.53
N ALA A 43 5.41 -6.45 -1.62
CA ALA A 43 6.78 -5.99 -1.82
C ALA A 43 7.78 -7.16 -1.90
N GLN A 44 7.54 -8.23 -1.14
CA GLN A 44 8.39 -9.42 -1.11
C GLN A 44 8.14 -10.37 -2.30
N GLN A 45 6.92 -10.39 -2.86
CA GLN A 45 6.53 -11.29 -3.95
C GLN A 45 6.93 -10.80 -5.36
N GLY A 46 7.42 -9.56 -5.50
CA GLY A 46 7.76 -8.93 -6.78
C GLY A 46 8.95 -9.51 -7.58
N LYS A 47 9.47 -10.72 -7.29
CA LYS A 47 10.58 -11.32 -8.04
C LYS A 47 10.23 -12.34 -9.13
N LYS A 48 8.96 -12.67 -9.38
CA LYS A 48 8.56 -13.41 -10.59
C LYS A 48 7.20 -12.93 -11.13
N GLY A 49 7.25 -11.96 -12.03
CA GLY A 49 6.13 -11.55 -12.88
C GLY A 49 5.30 -10.41 -12.29
N GLY A 50 5.43 -9.21 -12.87
CA GLY A 50 4.43 -8.16 -12.73
C GLY A 50 3.05 -8.66 -13.21
N SER A 51 1.97 -7.97 -12.94
CA SER A 51 1.85 -6.55 -13.27
C SER A 51 0.59 -5.92 -12.66
N ASP A 52 0.52 -4.59 -12.70
CA ASP A 52 -0.71 -3.80 -12.67
C ASP A 52 -1.60 -3.82 -11.41
N ALA A 53 -1.16 -3.14 -10.36
CA ALA A 53 -2.09 -2.16 -9.78
C ALA A 53 -2.18 -1.02 -10.82
N PRO A 54 -3.35 -0.74 -11.43
CA PRO A 54 -3.49 0.51 -12.14
C PRO A 54 -3.22 1.61 -11.13
N LEU A 55 -2.04 2.22 -11.21
CA LEU A 55 -1.87 3.63 -10.94
C LEU A 55 -3.08 4.28 -11.61
N ALA A 56 -4.04 4.72 -10.80
CA ALA A 56 -5.16 5.48 -11.31
C ALA A 56 -4.56 6.55 -12.22
N PRO A 57 -5.00 6.68 -13.48
CA PRO A 57 -4.52 7.77 -14.30
C PRO A 57 -4.88 9.06 -13.56
N ASP A 58 -3.85 9.83 -13.24
CA ASP A 58 -3.95 11.23 -12.89
C ASP A 58 -4.92 11.90 -13.86
N THR A 59 -6.11 12.25 -13.38
CA THR A 59 -6.99 13.20 -14.07
C THR A 59 -7.43 14.24 -13.05
N SER A 60 -6.44 14.86 -12.42
CA SER A 60 -6.56 16.26 -12.02
C SER A 60 -6.00 17.10 -13.16
N THR A 61 -6.83 17.41 -14.16
CA THR A 61 -6.74 18.67 -14.95
C THR A 61 -7.90 18.74 -15.94
N PRO A 62 -8.86 19.66 -15.75
CA PRO A 62 -9.33 20.47 -16.85
C PRO A 62 -8.46 21.74 -16.91
N SER A 63 -7.72 21.84 -18.00
CA SER A 63 -6.96 23.00 -18.43
C SER A 63 -7.76 24.30 -18.28
N THR A 64 -7.13 25.33 -17.72
CA THR A 64 -7.47 26.73 -18.03
C THR A 64 -7.49 26.92 -19.54
N SER A 65 -8.66 27.27 -20.09
CA SER A 65 -8.74 27.93 -21.39
C SER A 65 -10.03 28.76 -21.49
N SER A 66 -9.81 30.05 -21.75
CA SER A 66 -10.76 31.14 -22.09
C SER A 66 -11.38 31.91 -20.94
#